data_AF-A0A8S3Z2I6-F1
#
_entry.id   AF-A0A8S3Z2I6-F1
#
_cell.length_a   1.000
_cell.length_b   1.000
_cell.length_c   1.000
_cell.angle_alpha   90.00
_cell.angle_beta   90.00
_cell.angle_gamma   90.00
#
_symmetry.space_group_name_H-M   'P 1'
#
loop_
_entity.id
_entity.type
_entity.pdbx_description
1 polymer ?
#
loop_
_entity_poly.entity_id
_entity_poly.type
_entity_poly.pdbx_seq_one_letter_code
_entity_poly.pdbx_strand_id
1 'polypeptide(L)'
;MGKPQRPDMEPDAVVAGWDAIHVATVLEDCVDQLCVLGRIMPASYELKPNVVGIVRDELTQLVNHQLELENKYQSVLFKKMELIGKTKNHEKLLAAEKEVLSAGGDLKNSTQVFHRSLRQSPLTADNLIKVQKDRGYVEQIVSDTMADLVQRCSFQPLLKAVTTEKQHKASHEQTIQSEQEGRKRIKQLQKEIQDVKKEHEIEIQHRIEMISHLKDQLQEMKAKTGMENKYVRKCADAAVAQTQKRCFLAEKKKKDQTERLQRKIDEENRAHQEIISFLHSHKSELDKKLEFWSEKYEVDKEAKQKELDTLKQTKAKDLEKLQELTKLYKEYEMIVVEDRIEKEKARRKLDLESIELKAAIK
;
A
#
# COMPACT_ATOMS: atom_id res chain seq x y z
N MET A 1 -19.87 68.42 -12.45
CA MET A 1 -20.21 69.85 -12.37
C MET A 1 -21.61 69.97 -11.77
N GLY A 2 -21.71 70.09 -10.44
CA GLY A 2 -22.99 70.32 -9.74
C GLY A 2 -23.06 71.78 -9.32
N LYS A 3 -24.06 72.52 -9.78
CA LYS A 3 -24.32 73.89 -9.32
C LYS A 3 -24.57 73.85 -7.80
N PRO A 4 -24.01 74.78 -7.01
CA PRO A 4 -24.41 74.94 -5.62
C PRO A 4 -25.83 75.49 -5.61
N GLN A 5 -26.77 74.70 -5.09
CA GLN A 5 -28.09 75.19 -4.71
C GLN A 5 -27.89 76.28 -3.65
N ARG A 6 -28.38 77.49 -3.94
CA ARG A 6 -28.49 78.55 -2.92
C ARG A 6 -29.34 78.01 -1.78
N PRO A 7 -28.99 78.28 -0.51
CA PRO A 7 -29.93 78.06 0.57
C PRO A 7 -31.12 78.96 0.29
N ASP A 8 -32.30 78.37 0.08
CA ASP A 8 -33.56 79.10 0.09
C ASP A 8 -33.62 79.79 1.46
N MET A 9 -33.45 81.12 1.48
CA MET A 9 -33.71 81.91 2.67
C MET A 9 -35.20 81.78 2.93
N GLU A 10 -35.56 81.02 3.96
CA GLU A 10 -36.94 80.98 4.48
C GLU A 10 -37.42 82.42 4.62
N PRO A 11 -38.62 82.76 4.09
CA PRO A 11 -39.14 84.12 4.19
C PRO A 11 -39.13 84.53 5.67
N ASP A 12 -38.65 85.74 5.96
CA ASP A 12 -38.71 86.29 7.31
C ASP A 12 -40.14 86.10 7.82
N ALA A 13 -40.27 85.29 8.86
CA ALA A 13 -41.54 84.81 9.41
C ALA A 13 -42.25 85.94 10.16
N VAL A 14 -42.58 87.03 9.45
CA VAL A 14 -43.11 88.26 10.00
C VAL A 14 -44.62 88.23 9.93
N VAL A 15 -45.24 88.44 11.09
CA VAL A 15 -46.68 88.52 11.27
C VAL A 15 -47.08 90.00 11.36
N ALA A 16 -48.24 90.38 10.82
CA ALA A 16 -48.73 91.74 11.01
C ALA A 16 -48.96 92.00 12.51
N GLY A 17 -48.61 93.19 13.01
CA GLY A 17 -48.55 93.44 14.46
C GLY A 17 -49.87 93.20 15.22
N TRP A 18 -51.02 93.46 14.58
CA TRP A 18 -52.33 93.20 15.19
C TRP A 18 -52.68 91.69 15.22
N ASP A 19 -52.33 90.95 14.16
CA ASP A 19 -52.43 89.49 14.12
C ASP A 19 -51.50 88.82 15.15
N ALA A 20 -50.29 89.36 15.32
CA ALA A 20 -49.33 88.86 16.31
C ALA A 20 -49.88 88.96 17.74
N ILE A 21 -50.57 90.06 18.07
CA ILE A 21 -51.21 90.24 19.38
C ILE A 21 -52.37 89.25 19.56
N HIS A 22 -53.25 89.10 18.57
CA HIS A 22 -54.36 88.15 18.65
C HIS A 22 -53.88 86.70 18.83
N VAL A 23 -52.85 86.29 18.09
CA VAL A 23 -52.26 84.96 18.22
C VAL A 23 -51.57 84.80 19.58
N ALA A 24 -50.82 85.81 20.05
CA ALA A 24 -50.16 85.76 21.35
C ALA A 24 -51.14 85.54 22.50
N THR A 25 -52.32 86.18 22.51
CA THR A 25 -53.35 85.97 23.55
C THR A 25 -53.87 84.52 23.56
N VAL A 26 -54.02 83.90 22.39
CA VAL A 26 -54.41 82.47 22.31
C VAL A 26 -53.29 81.57 22.80
N LEU A 27 -52.03 81.90 22.49
CA LEU A 27 -50.88 81.13 22.99
C LEU A 27 -50.70 81.28 24.50
N GLU A 28 -51.01 82.43 25.07
CA GLU A 28 -51.01 82.68 26.53
C GLU A 28 -51.97 81.73 27.25
N ASP A 29 -53.24 81.67 26.81
CA ASP A 29 -54.22 80.72 27.34
C ASP A 29 -53.77 79.25 27.15
N CYS A 30 -53.13 78.93 26.02
CA CYS A 30 -52.56 77.60 25.79
C CYS A 30 -51.44 77.25 26.79
N VAL A 31 -50.52 78.18 27.08
CA VAL A 31 -49.47 77.99 28.08
C VAL A 31 -50.09 77.77 29.46
N ASP A 32 -51.07 78.59 29.84
CA ASP A 32 -51.75 78.46 31.12
C ASP A 32 -52.47 77.11 31.26
N GLN A 33 -53.16 76.67 30.21
CA GLN A 33 -53.82 75.36 30.18
C GLN A 33 -52.82 74.20 30.27
N LEU A 34 -51.68 74.28 29.57
CA LEU A 34 -50.59 73.30 29.71
C LEU A 34 -50.05 73.30 31.15
N CYS A 35 -49.90 74.49 31.75
CA CYS A 35 -49.51 74.69 33.16
C CYS A 35 -50.43 74.00 34.14
N VAL A 36 -51.73 74.20 33.98
CA VAL A 36 -52.77 73.50 34.75
C VAL A 36 -52.70 72.00 34.50
N LEU A 37 -52.53 71.54 33.26
CA LEU A 37 -52.51 70.12 32.91
C LEU A 37 -51.43 69.35 33.65
N GLY A 38 -50.17 69.82 33.72
CA GLY A 38 -49.17 69.08 34.49
C GLY A 38 -49.26 69.23 36.00
N ARG A 39 -50.03 70.19 36.54
CA ARG A 39 -50.43 70.17 37.95
C ARG A 39 -51.47 69.09 38.22
N ILE A 40 -52.39 68.86 37.27
CA ILE A 40 -53.43 67.82 37.39
C ILE A 40 -52.86 66.41 37.17
N MET A 41 -51.89 66.28 36.24
CA MET A 41 -51.25 65.04 35.83
C MET A 41 -49.73 65.02 36.12
N PRO A 42 -49.30 64.97 37.39
CA PRO A 42 -47.88 64.99 37.74
C PRO A 42 -47.11 63.76 37.23
N ALA A 43 -45.77 63.86 37.19
CA ALA A 43 -44.87 62.77 36.78
C ALA A 43 -44.97 61.53 37.70
N SER A 44 -45.50 61.69 38.91
CA SER A 44 -45.89 60.60 39.81
C SER A 44 -47.20 60.93 40.53
N TYR A 45 -48.07 59.92 40.65
CA TYR A 45 -49.34 60.02 41.40
C TYR A 45 -49.23 59.50 42.83
N GLU A 46 -48.04 59.53 43.43
CA GLU A 46 -47.77 58.99 44.78
C GLU A 46 -48.72 59.57 45.87
N LEU A 47 -49.39 60.69 45.59
CA LEU A 47 -50.33 61.39 46.49
C LEU A 47 -51.82 61.27 46.08
N LYS A 48 -52.18 60.50 45.03
CA LYS A 48 -53.59 60.29 44.59
C LYS A 48 -53.98 58.80 44.67
N PRO A 49 -54.39 58.29 45.84
CA PRO A 49 -54.62 56.86 46.08
C PRO A 49 -55.71 56.24 45.19
N ASN A 50 -56.72 57.02 44.78
CA ASN A 50 -57.84 56.52 43.97
C ASN A 50 -57.44 56.15 42.52
N VAL A 51 -56.47 56.87 41.93
CA VAL A 51 -56.02 56.62 40.54
C VAL A 51 -55.00 55.48 40.50
N VAL A 52 -54.14 55.41 41.52
CA VAL A 52 -53.18 54.31 41.71
C VAL A 52 -53.90 53.00 42.01
N GLY A 53 -55.03 53.03 42.72
CA GLY A 53 -55.84 51.85 43.03
C GLY A 53 -56.35 51.10 41.80
N ILE A 54 -56.95 51.81 40.83
CA ILE A 54 -57.52 51.20 39.61
C ILE A 54 -56.44 50.46 38.80
N VAL A 55 -55.28 51.09 38.60
CA VAL A 55 -54.17 50.50 37.84
C VAL A 55 -53.50 49.36 38.60
N ARG A 56 -53.39 49.49 39.92
CA ARG A 56 -52.84 48.43 40.76
C ARG A 56 -53.74 47.20 40.74
N ASP A 57 -55.05 47.37 40.74
CA ASP A 57 -56.00 46.26 40.74
C ASP A 57 -55.99 45.51 39.39
N GLU A 58 -55.94 46.23 38.27
CA GLU A 58 -55.75 45.64 36.93
C GLU A 58 -54.40 44.91 36.80
N LEU A 59 -53.33 45.52 37.31
CA LEU A 59 -52.00 44.90 37.30
C LEU A 59 -51.96 43.65 38.19
N THR A 60 -52.62 43.69 39.33
CA THR A 60 -52.73 42.55 40.26
C THR A 60 -53.47 41.41 39.60
N GLN A 61 -54.56 41.68 38.86
CA GLN A 61 -55.27 40.65 38.10
C GLN A 61 -54.39 40.03 37.00
N LEU A 62 -53.63 40.84 36.27
CA LEU A 62 -52.70 40.36 35.24
C LEU A 62 -51.57 39.49 35.83
N VAL A 63 -51.02 39.89 36.98
CA VAL A 63 -50.00 39.12 37.69
C VAL A 63 -50.56 37.80 38.21
N ASN A 64 -51.76 37.82 38.79
CA ASN A 64 -52.42 36.60 39.28
C ASN A 64 -52.69 35.62 38.15
N HIS A 65 -53.17 36.09 36.99
CA HIS A 65 -53.40 35.24 35.82
C HIS A 65 -52.10 34.60 35.31
N GLN A 66 -51.00 35.37 35.28
CA GLN A 66 -49.69 34.85 34.89
C GLN A 66 -49.20 33.77 35.87
N LEU A 67 -49.37 33.98 37.18
CA LEU A 67 -49.01 33.02 38.21
C LEU A 67 -49.83 31.72 38.11
N GLU A 68 -51.13 31.82 37.80
CA GLU A 68 -52.01 30.66 37.56
C GLU A 68 -51.50 29.79 36.40
N LEU A 69 -51.07 30.41 35.29
CA LEU A 69 -50.54 29.69 34.13
C LEU A 69 -49.18 29.05 34.42
N GLU A 70 -48.32 29.72 35.20
CA GLU A 70 -47.04 29.15 35.66
C GLU A 70 -47.27 27.92 36.54
N ASN A 71 -48.19 28.02 37.50
CA ASN A 71 -48.60 26.90 38.35
C ASN A 71 -49.18 25.75 37.54
N LYS A 72 -50.01 26.04 36.53
CA LYS A 72 -50.57 25.03 35.61
C LYS A 72 -49.46 24.34 34.82
N TYR A 73 -48.51 25.08 34.27
CA TYR A 73 -47.37 24.51 33.54
C TYR A 73 -46.51 23.61 34.45
N GLN A 74 -46.16 24.08 35.65
CA GLN A 74 -45.43 23.28 36.63
C GLN A 74 -46.17 22.00 37.01
N SER A 75 -47.50 22.07 37.21
CA SER A 75 -48.33 20.90 37.51
C SER A 75 -48.29 19.86 36.39
N VAL A 76 -48.45 20.29 35.13
CA VAL A 76 -48.43 19.38 33.96
C VAL A 76 -47.03 18.80 33.73
N LEU A 77 -45.98 19.60 33.96
CA LEU A 77 -44.59 19.13 33.91
C LEU A 77 -44.31 18.06 34.98
N PHE A 78 -44.78 18.28 36.20
CA PHE A 78 -44.65 17.32 37.30
C PHE A 78 -45.38 16.02 36.98
N LYS A 79 -46.61 16.09 36.47
CA LYS A 79 -47.37 14.92 35.99
C LYS A 79 -46.61 14.14 34.90
N LYS A 80 -45.95 14.83 33.96
CA LYS A 80 -45.11 14.17 32.93
C LYS A 80 -43.93 13.43 33.58
N MET A 81 -43.21 14.06 34.51
CA MET A 81 -42.09 13.41 35.20
C MET A 81 -42.52 12.19 36.00
N GLU A 82 -43.65 12.28 36.69
CA GLU A 82 -44.22 11.15 37.46
C GLU A 82 -44.63 9.99 36.55
N LEU A 83 -45.23 10.28 35.38
CA LEU A 83 -45.61 9.27 34.39
C LEU A 83 -44.41 8.55 33.78
N ILE A 84 -43.31 9.26 33.50
CA ILE A 84 -42.05 8.66 33.03
C ILE A 84 -41.54 7.62 34.05
N GLY A 85 -41.66 7.90 35.35
CA GLY A 85 -41.25 6.98 36.41
C GLY A 85 -42.19 5.77 36.61
N LYS A 86 -43.49 5.90 36.26
CA LYS A 86 -44.52 4.90 36.60
C LYS A 86 -45.02 4.05 35.44
N THR A 87 -44.92 4.49 34.19
CA THR A 87 -45.46 3.75 33.04
C THR A 87 -44.57 3.82 31.81
N LYS A 88 -44.50 2.70 31.08
CA LYS A 88 -43.89 2.62 29.75
C LYS A 88 -44.92 2.75 28.62
N ASN A 89 -46.18 3.07 28.94
CA ASN A 89 -47.23 3.25 27.94
C ASN A 89 -46.93 4.50 27.09
N HIS A 90 -46.60 4.27 25.83
CA HIS A 90 -46.17 5.28 24.88
C HIS A 90 -47.26 6.33 24.58
N GLU A 91 -48.53 5.91 24.50
CA GLU A 91 -49.65 6.83 24.22
C GLU A 91 -49.89 7.82 25.36
N LYS A 92 -49.80 7.36 26.61
CA LYS A 92 -49.94 8.22 27.79
C LYS A 92 -48.80 9.22 27.92
N LEU A 93 -47.57 8.81 27.57
CA LEU A 93 -46.39 9.68 27.55
C LEU A 93 -46.50 10.76 26.47
N LEU A 94 -46.93 10.39 25.26
CA LEU A 94 -47.18 11.33 24.16
C LEU A 94 -48.30 12.33 24.50
N ALA A 95 -49.38 11.87 25.13
CA ALA A 95 -50.47 12.74 25.57
C ALA A 95 -49.99 13.77 26.62
N ALA A 96 -49.23 13.33 27.63
CA ALA A 96 -48.63 14.22 28.63
C ALA A 96 -47.63 15.20 28.01
N GLU A 97 -46.85 14.75 27.02
CA GLU A 97 -45.94 15.63 26.27
C GLU A 97 -46.68 16.70 25.48
N LYS A 98 -47.79 16.35 24.82
CA LYS A 98 -48.65 17.31 24.13
C LYS A 98 -49.27 18.32 25.10
N GLU A 99 -49.68 17.88 26.28
CA GLU A 99 -50.23 18.76 27.33
C GLU A 99 -49.18 19.75 27.86
N VAL A 100 -47.93 19.30 28.09
CA VAL A 100 -46.81 20.18 28.46
C VAL A 100 -46.53 21.20 27.36
N LEU A 101 -46.52 20.77 26.10
CA LEU A 101 -46.29 21.66 24.96
C LEU A 101 -47.41 22.71 24.82
N SER A 102 -48.68 22.30 25.02
CA SER A 102 -49.82 23.21 25.00
C SER A 102 -49.76 24.22 26.14
N ALA A 103 -49.55 23.76 27.38
CA ALA A 103 -49.45 24.63 28.55
C ALA A 103 -48.25 25.60 28.45
N GLY A 104 -47.12 25.13 27.90
CA GLY A 104 -45.96 25.98 27.61
C GLY A 104 -46.22 27.01 26.51
N GLY A 105 -47.02 26.65 25.49
CA GLY A 105 -47.48 27.57 24.45
C GLY A 105 -48.40 28.66 25.00
N ASP A 106 -49.40 28.28 25.81
CA ASP A 106 -50.34 29.21 26.46
C ASP A 106 -49.61 30.16 27.41
N LEU A 107 -48.70 29.64 28.24
CA LEU A 107 -47.86 30.44 29.14
C LEU A 107 -47.02 31.44 28.35
N LYS A 108 -46.35 31.00 27.28
CA LYS A 108 -45.53 31.87 26.43
C LYS A 108 -46.36 32.99 25.79
N ASN A 109 -47.55 32.67 25.29
CA ASN A 109 -48.45 33.66 24.70
C ASN A 109 -48.96 34.65 25.76
N SER A 110 -49.35 34.17 26.94
CA SER A 110 -49.76 35.02 28.07
C SER A 110 -48.64 35.94 28.51
N THR A 111 -47.40 35.45 28.65
CA THR A 111 -46.24 36.28 29.01
C THR A 111 -46.02 37.41 28.01
N GLN A 112 -46.19 37.15 26.71
CA GLN A 112 -46.11 38.19 25.68
C GLN A 112 -47.22 39.25 25.84
N VAL A 113 -48.46 38.83 26.07
CA VAL A 113 -49.60 39.72 26.30
C VAL A 113 -49.41 40.52 27.58
N PHE A 114 -49.00 39.87 28.68
CA PHE A 114 -48.70 40.48 29.97
C PHE A 114 -47.65 41.60 29.84
N HIS A 115 -46.51 41.32 29.19
CA HIS A 115 -45.48 42.34 28.96
C HIS A 115 -45.97 43.50 28.10
N ARG A 116 -46.81 43.22 27.09
CA ARG A 116 -47.40 44.25 26.25
C ARG A 116 -48.36 45.13 27.05
N SER A 117 -49.28 44.53 27.81
CA SER A 117 -50.25 45.26 28.66
C SER A 117 -49.56 46.10 29.72
N LEU A 118 -48.50 45.58 30.33
CA LEU A 118 -47.64 46.33 31.25
C LEU A 118 -47.03 47.56 30.60
N ARG A 119 -46.45 47.42 29.40
CA ARG A 119 -45.83 48.55 28.67
C ARG A 119 -46.84 49.55 28.13
N GLN A 120 -48.05 49.09 27.79
CA GLN A 120 -49.10 49.91 27.19
C GLN A 120 -50.02 50.57 28.22
N SER A 121 -49.85 50.29 29.52
CA SER A 121 -50.65 50.94 30.55
C SER A 121 -50.40 52.46 30.56
N PRO A 122 -51.45 53.29 30.38
CA PRO A 122 -51.30 54.74 30.22
C PRO A 122 -50.82 55.46 31.49
N LEU A 123 -50.81 54.77 32.63
CA LEU A 123 -50.45 55.30 33.94
C LEU A 123 -49.17 54.66 34.50
N THR A 124 -48.33 54.07 33.65
CA THR A 124 -46.97 53.67 34.07
C THR A 124 -46.13 54.90 34.38
N ALA A 125 -45.19 54.76 35.33
CA ALA A 125 -44.27 55.83 35.69
C ALA A 125 -43.52 56.37 34.45
N ASP A 126 -43.07 55.50 33.55
CA ASP A 126 -42.37 55.90 32.32
C ASP A 126 -43.26 56.71 31.38
N ASN A 127 -44.53 56.31 31.20
CA ASN A 127 -45.48 57.04 30.35
C ASN A 127 -45.84 58.40 30.96
N LEU A 128 -46.01 58.48 32.29
CA LEU A 128 -46.26 59.74 32.99
C LEU A 128 -45.07 60.70 32.91
N ILE A 129 -43.85 60.18 33.10
CA ILE A 129 -42.61 60.95 32.92
C ILE A 129 -42.51 61.46 31.48
N LYS A 130 -42.80 60.62 30.48
CA LYS A 130 -42.80 61.02 29.08
C LYS A 130 -43.83 62.10 28.79
N VAL A 131 -45.09 61.91 29.21
CA VAL A 131 -46.16 62.89 29.02
C VAL A 131 -45.79 64.23 29.64
N GLN A 132 -45.18 64.24 30.83
CA GLN A 132 -44.72 65.49 31.45
C GLN A 132 -43.57 66.15 30.68
N LYS A 133 -42.61 65.37 30.18
CA LYS A 133 -41.54 65.90 29.32
C LYS A 133 -42.09 66.50 28.03
N ASP A 134 -42.98 65.79 27.35
CA ASP A 134 -43.58 66.24 26.09
C ASP A 134 -44.42 67.51 26.31
N ARG A 135 -45.23 67.54 27.37
CA ARG A 135 -46.03 68.71 27.74
C ARG A 135 -45.15 69.91 28.11
N GLY A 136 -44.09 69.71 28.88
CA GLY A 136 -43.14 70.79 29.22
C GLY A 136 -42.39 71.32 28.00
N TYR A 137 -42.03 70.44 27.07
CA TYR A 137 -41.43 70.84 25.79
C TYR A 137 -42.37 71.70 24.94
N VAL A 138 -43.65 71.28 24.81
CA VAL A 138 -44.66 72.05 24.07
C VAL A 138 -44.91 73.39 24.75
N GLU A 139 -45.08 73.42 26.07
CA GLU A 139 -45.24 74.67 26.84
C GLU A 139 -44.06 75.62 26.59
N GLN A 140 -42.83 75.14 26.64
CA GLN A 140 -41.64 75.94 26.37
C GLN A 140 -41.67 76.54 24.96
N ILE A 141 -41.97 75.74 23.93
CA ILE A 141 -42.06 76.23 22.54
C ILE A 141 -43.17 77.28 22.40
N VAL A 142 -44.35 77.01 22.97
CA VAL A 142 -45.50 77.93 22.88
C VAL A 142 -45.17 79.24 23.61
N SER A 143 -44.55 79.16 24.79
CA SER A 143 -44.08 80.33 25.55
C SER A 143 -43.03 81.14 24.80
N ASP A 144 -42.02 80.48 24.23
CA ASP A 144 -40.97 81.14 23.44
C ASP A 144 -41.54 81.78 22.16
N THR A 145 -42.51 81.12 21.51
CA THR A 145 -43.19 81.63 20.33
C THR A 145 -44.07 82.83 20.67
N MET A 146 -44.79 82.78 21.79
CA MET A 146 -45.56 83.91 22.29
C MET A 146 -44.66 85.11 22.58
N ALA A 147 -43.53 84.90 23.27
CA ALA A 147 -42.57 85.95 23.54
C ALA A 147 -41.98 86.56 22.26
N ASP A 148 -41.67 85.73 21.26
CA ASP A 148 -41.14 86.17 19.97
C ASP A 148 -42.18 86.93 19.12
N LEU A 149 -43.45 86.53 19.19
CA LEU A 149 -44.55 87.25 18.54
C LEU A 149 -44.76 88.64 19.13
N VAL A 150 -44.74 88.76 20.47
CA VAL A 150 -44.93 90.05 21.15
C VAL A 150 -43.72 90.97 20.94
N GLN A 151 -42.50 90.45 21.00
CA GLN A 151 -41.29 91.28 20.94
C GLN A 151 -40.84 91.61 19.52
N ARG A 152 -41.04 90.68 18.57
CA ARG A 152 -40.43 90.74 17.23
C ARG A 152 -41.42 90.52 16.09
N CYS A 153 -42.71 90.31 16.40
CA CYS A 153 -43.73 89.93 15.41
C CYS A 153 -43.30 88.71 14.58
N SER A 154 -42.67 87.74 15.23
CA SER A 154 -42.02 86.58 14.61
C SER A 154 -42.43 85.28 15.30
N PHE A 155 -42.34 84.15 14.58
CA PHE A 155 -42.59 82.80 15.11
C PHE A 155 -41.42 81.83 14.85
N GLN A 156 -40.19 82.37 14.81
CA GLN A 156 -38.98 81.60 14.54
C GLN A 156 -38.73 80.42 15.51
N PRO A 157 -39.02 80.52 16.82
CA PRO A 157 -38.90 79.38 17.74
C PRO A 157 -39.73 78.17 17.30
N LEU A 158 -40.99 78.38 16.90
CA LEU A 158 -41.87 77.33 16.41
C LEU A 158 -41.36 76.73 15.10
N LEU A 159 -40.91 77.56 14.16
CA LEU A 159 -40.38 77.09 12.87
C LEU A 159 -39.15 76.20 13.07
N LYS A 160 -38.21 76.62 13.92
CA LYS A 160 -37.01 75.83 14.27
C LYS A 160 -37.36 74.52 14.95
N ALA A 161 -38.30 74.53 15.90
CA ALA A 161 -38.75 73.33 16.60
C ALA A 161 -39.39 72.33 15.63
N VAL A 162 -40.30 72.78 14.76
CA VAL A 162 -40.96 71.95 13.75
C VAL A 162 -39.94 71.36 12.77
N THR A 163 -38.98 72.14 12.30
CA THR A 163 -37.93 71.65 11.39
C THR A 163 -37.03 70.62 12.08
N THR A 164 -36.67 70.85 13.34
CA THR A 164 -35.87 69.90 14.14
C THR A 164 -36.62 68.59 14.34
N GLU A 165 -37.90 68.63 14.71
CA GLU A 165 -38.72 67.42 14.89
C GLU A 165 -38.95 66.66 13.57
N LYS A 166 -39.11 67.37 12.44
CA LYS A 166 -39.15 66.74 11.11
C LYS A 166 -37.85 66.00 10.79
N GLN A 167 -36.70 66.60 11.07
CA GLN A 167 -35.39 65.97 10.86
C GLN A 167 -35.20 64.76 11.79
N HIS A 168 -35.57 64.90 13.06
CA HIS A 168 -35.50 63.81 14.03
C HIS A 168 -36.37 62.63 13.62
N LYS A 169 -37.61 62.89 13.18
CA LYS A 169 -38.52 61.87 12.63
C LYS A 169 -37.92 61.17 11.41
N ALA A 170 -37.37 61.90 10.45
CA ALA A 170 -36.75 61.32 9.26
C ALA A 170 -35.55 60.43 9.62
N SER A 171 -34.70 60.86 10.56
CA SER A 171 -33.56 60.07 11.07
C SER A 171 -34.03 58.78 11.76
N HIS A 172 -35.11 58.86 12.54
CA HIS A 172 -35.70 57.70 13.19
C HIS A 172 -36.26 56.69 12.19
N GLU A 173 -37.00 57.16 11.17
CA GLU A 173 -37.53 56.32 10.09
C GLU A 173 -36.40 55.64 9.29
N GLN A 174 -35.32 56.35 8.98
CA GLN A 174 -34.14 55.77 8.33
C GLN A 174 -33.46 54.70 9.21
N THR A 175 -33.35 54.95 10.51
CA THR A 175 -32.81 53.98 11.47
C THR A 175 -33.68 52.72 11.52
N ILE A 176 -35.01 52.86 11.57
CA ILE A 176 -35.94 51.73 11.52
C ILE A 176 -35.76 50.94 10.22
N GLN A 177 -35.70 51.61 9.07
CA GLN A 177 -35.57 50.94 7.78
C GLN A 177 -34.26 50.14 7.68
N SER A 178 -33.13 50.76 8.04
CA SER A 178 -31.83 50.09 8.03
C SER A 178 -31.76 48.91 9.01
N GLU A 179 -32.43 49.01 10.16
CA GLU A 179 -32.57 47.92 11.13
C GLU A 179 -33.36 46.75 10.56
N GLN A 180 -34.50 47.02 9.92
CA GLN A 180 -35.33 46.00 9.27
C GLN A 180 -34.60 45.29 8.13
N GLU A 181 -33.87 46.04 7.30
CA GLU A 181 -33.02 45.51 6.24
C GLU A 181 -31.89 44.64 6.82
N GLY A 182 -31.25 45.11 7.90
CA GLY A 182 -30.27 44.35 8.67
C GLY A 182 -30.83 43.02 9.19
N ARG A 183 -32.02 43.03 9.80
CA ARG A 183 -32.71 41.81 10.27
C ARG A 183 -32.99 40.82 9.12
N LYS A 184 -33.43 41.32 7.95
CA LYS A 184 -33.66 40.48 6.77
C LYS A 184 -32.35 39.84 6.30
N ARG A 185 -31.27 40.61 6.23
CA ARG A 185 -29.95 40.12 5.83
C ARG A 185 -29.39 39.09 6.80
N ILE A 186 -29.53 39.31 8.11
CA ILE A 186 -29.12 38.34 9.13
C ILE A 186 -29.87 37.02 8.95
N LYS A 187 -31.19 37.05 8.76
CA LYS A 187 -31.98 35.84 8.52
C LYS A 187 -31.55 35.10 7.26
N GLN A 188 -31.25 35.82 6.19
CA GLN A 188 -30.75 35.23 4.94
C GLN A 188 -29.39 34.56 5.15
N LEU A 189 -28.43 35.26 5.77
CA LEU A 189 -27.10 34.71 6.04
C LEU A 189 -27.17 33.50 6.98
N GLN A 190 -28.04 33.51 7.98
CA GLN A 190 -28.27 32.35 8.85
C GLN A 190 -28.77 31.13 8.06
N LYS A 191 -29.66 31.35 7.09
CA LYS A 191 -30.14 30.29 6.21
C LYS A 191 -29.01 29.76 5.30
N GLU A 192 -28.24 30.64 4.68
CA GLU A 192 -27.10 30.27 3.83
C GLU A 192 -26.07 29.46 4.62
N ILE A 193 -25.72 29.86 5.85
CA ILE A 193 -24.84 29.09 6.74
C ILE A 193 -25.42 27.71 7.02
N GLN A 194 -26.72 27.60 7.26
CA GLN A 194 -27.36 26.32 7.54
C GLN A 194 -27.36 25.41 6.30
N ASP A 195 -27.60 25.97 5.12
CA ASP A 195 -27.61 25.23 3.86
C ASP A 195 -26.20 24.73 3.50
N VAL A 196 -25.18 25.58 3.64
CA VAL A 196 -23.76 25.18 3.44
C VAL A 196 -23.35 24.07 4.41
N LYS A 197 -23.77 24.14 5.69
CA LYS A 197 -23.49 23.08 6.66
C LYS A 197 -24.12 21.74 6.25
N LYS A 198 -25.36 21.76 5.75
CA LYS A 198 -26.02 20.53 5.28
C LYS A 198 -25.32 19.96 4.05
N GLU A 199 -24.93 20.81 3.10
CA GLU A 199 -24.19 20.39 1.91
C GLU A 199 -22.85 19.73 2.28
N HIS A 200 -22.10 20.34 3.20
CA HIS A 200 -20.84 19.76 3.68
C HIS A 200 -21.04 18.44 4.42
N GLU A 201 -22.12 18.29 5.20
CA GLU A 201 -22.43 17.02 5.87
C GLU A 201 -22.69 15.90 4.85
N ILE A 202 -23.46 16.19 3.79
CA ILE A 202 -23.71 15.25 2.69
C ILE A 202 -22.40 14.89 1.98
N GLU A 203 -21.54 15.88 1.72
CA GLU A 203 -20.25 15.64 1.08
C GLU A 203 -19.32 14.77 1.95
N ILE A 204 -19.30 15.01 3.26
CA ILE A 204 -18.55 14.19 4.23
C ILE A 204 -19.07 12.75 4.20
N GLN A 205 -20.39 12.54 4.23
CA GLN A 205 -20.99 11.21 4.11
C GLN A 205 -20.57 10.52 2.81
N HIS A 206 -20.67 11.21 1.68
CA HIS A 206 -20.25 10.66 0.38
C HIS A 206 -18.76 10.28 0.36
N ARG A 207 -17.88 11.12 0.93
CA ARG A 207 -16.45 10.83 1.06
C ARG A 207 -16.18 9.63 1.97
N ILE A 208 -16.92 9.48 3.06
CA ILE A 208 -16.83 8.32 3.97
C ILE A 208 -17.21 7.03 3.23
N GLU A 209 -18.30 7.05 2.45
CA GLU A 209 -18.73 5.91 1.63
C GLU A 209 -17.66 5.54 0.60
N MET A 210 -17.09 6.52 -0.10
CA MET A 210 -16.01 6.29 -1.06
C MET A 210 -14.76 5.70 -0.39
N ILE A 211 -14.39 6.19 0.79
CA ILE A 211 -13.28 5.61 1.58
C ILE A 211 -13.59 4.15 1.95
N SER A 212 -14.82 3.82 2.33
CA SER A 212 -15.23 2.44 2.62
C SER A 212 -15.08 1.56 1.37
N HIS A 213 -15.60 2.00 0.23
CA HIS A 213 -15.50 1.26 -1.02
C HIS A 213 -14.05 1.00 -1.44
N LEU A 214 -13.18 2.02 -1.34
CA LEU A 214 -11.76 1.88 -1.66
C LEU A 214 -11.02 0.96 -0.69
N LYS A 215 -11.40 0.94 0.59
CA LYS A 215 -10.85 -0.01 1.57
C LYS A 215 -11.21 -1.44 1.20
N ASP A 216 -12.45 -1.69 0.81
CA ASP A 216 -12.92 -3.02 0.41
C ASP A 216 -12.18 -3.50 -0.85
N GLN A 217 -12.06 -2.65 -1.88
CA GLN A 217 -11.29 -2.95 -3.09
C GLN A 217 -9.82 -3.26 -2.77
N LEU A 218 -9.21 -2.48 -1.87
CA LEU A 218 -7.82 -2.69 -1.47
C LEU A 218 -7.64 -4.01 -0.71
N GLN A 219 -8.60 -4.40 0.13
CA GLN A 219 -8.58 -5.67 0.83
C GLN A 219 -8.78 -6.85 -0.12
N GLU A 220 -9.69 -6.74 -1.09
CA GLU A 220 -9.89 -7.73 -2.16
C GLU A 220 -8.60 -7.91 -2.98
N MET A 221 -8.00 -6.82 -3.46
CA MET A 221 -6.74 -6.86 -4.21
C MET A 221 -5.61 -7.48 -3.39
N LYS A 222 -5.48 -7.14 -2.10
CA LYS A 222 -4.49 -7.78 -1.20
C LYS A 222 -4.72 -9.28 -1.07
N ALA A 223 -5.96 -9.72 -0.94
CA ALA A 223 -6.28 -11.14 -0.85
C ALA A 223 -5.94 -11.87 -2.16
N LYS A 224 -6.36 -11.30 -3.30
CA LYS A 224 -6.11 -11.84 -4.64
C LYS A 224 -4.61 -11.96 -4.94
N THR A 225 -3.86 -10.86 -4.79
CA THR A 225 -2.40 -10.86 -4.98
C THR A 225 -1.71 -11.80 -3.99
N GLY A 226 -2.21 -11.92 -2.75
CA GLY A 226 -1.71 -12.88 -1.78
C GLY A 226 -1.88 -14.34 -2.23
N MET A 227 -3.02 -14.69 -2.82
CA MET A 227 -3.27 -16.02 -3.38
C MET A 227 -2.45 -16.29 -4.64
N GLU A 228 -2.38 -15.31 -5.56
CA GLU A 228 -1.57 -15.39 -6.78
C GLU A 228 -0.09 -15.62 -6.44
N ASN A 229 0.46 -14.88 -5.47
CA ASN A 229 1.84 -15.07 -5.02
C ASN A 229 2.09 -16.48 -4.46
N LYS A 230 1.16 -17.03 -3.68
CA LYS A 230 1.27 -18.41 -3.17
C LYS A 230 1.23 -19.42 -4.31
N TYR A 231 0.35 -19.22 -5.30
CA TYR A 231 0.24 -20.09 -6.45
C TYR A 231 1.52 -20.07 -7.30
N VAL A 232 2.00 -18.88 -7.66
CA VAL A 232 3.24 -18.71 -8.44
C VAL A 232 4.42 -19.34 -7.72
N ARG A 233 4.56 -19.12 -6.41
CA ARG A 233 5.61 -19.76 -5.60
C ARG A 233 5.53 -21.28 -5.67
N LYS A 234 4.33 -21.85 -5.47
CA LYS A 234 4.13 -23.31 -5.53
C LYS A 234 4.45 -23.88 -6.92
N CYS A 235 4.11 -23.17 -8.00
CA CYS A 235 4.49 -23.55 -9.36
C CYS A 235 6.00 -23.52 -9.56
N ALA A 236 6.68 -22.47 -9.09
CA ALA A 236 8.13 -22.35 -9.16
C ALA A 236 8.83 -23.47 -8.37
N ASP A 237 8.40 -23.72 -7.12
CA ASP A 237 8.94 -24.77 -6.26
C ASP A 237 8.76 -26.15 -6.90
N ALA A 238 7.59 -26.43 -7.49
CA ALA A 238 7.34 -27.68 -8.20
C ALA A 238 8.23 -27.83 -9.44
N ALA A 239 8.43 -26.77 -10.22
CA ALA A 239 9.30 -26.78 -11.39
C ALA A 239 10.78 -27.02 -11.02
N VAL A 240 11.24 -26.39 -9.93
CA VAL A 240 12.59 -26.62 -9.38
C VAL A 240 12.73 -28.06 -8.91
N ALA A 241 11.79 -28.56 -8.09
CA ALA A 241 11.83 -29.94 -7.58
C ALA A 241 11.81 -30.98 -8.71
N GLN A 242 10.97 -30.78 -9.73
CA GLN A 242 10.92 -31.64 -10.91
C GLN A 242 12.25 -31.62 -11.67
N THR A 243 12.82 -30.44 -11.88
CA THR A 243 14.10 -30.27 -12.58
C THR A 243 15.23 -30.92 -11.80
N GLN A 244 15.31 -30.69 -10.48
CA GLN A 244 16.29 -31.32 -9.59
C GLN A 244 16.18 -32.84 -9.66
N LYS A 245 14.98 -33.42 -9.59
CA LYS A 245 14.77 -34.88 -9.70
C LYS A 245 15.23 -35.42 -11.05
N ARG A 246 14.94 -34.72 -12.15
CA ARG A 246 15.41 -35.11 -13.49
C ARG A 246 16.93 -35.09 -13.59
N CYS A 247 17.57 -34.03 -13.09
CA CYS A 247 19.02 -33.92 -13.05
C CYS A 247 19.64 -35.04 -12.21
N PHE A 248 19.13 -35.27 -11.00
CA PHE A 248 19.58 -36.35 -10.11
C PHE A 248 19.50 -37.74 -10.78
N LEU A 249 18.38 -38.06 -11.45
CA LEU A 249 18.24 -39.34 -12.15
C LEU A 249 19.21 -39.47 -13.33
N ALA A 250 19.43 -38.38 -14.08
CA ALA A 250 20.40 -38.37 -15.19
C ALA A 250 21.84 -38.54 -14.67
N GLU A 251 22.19 -37.83 -13.61
CA GLU A 251 23.48 -37.93 -12.94
C GLU A 251 23.71 -39.34 -12.39
N LYS A 252 22.71 -39.91 -11.69
CA LYS A 252 22.78 -41.29 -11.20
C LYS A 252 22.99 -42.29 -12.34
N LYS A 253 22.26 -42.16 -13.45
CA LYS A 253 22.45 -43.03 -14.62
C LYS A 253 23.88 -42.95 -15.17
N LYS A 254 24.45 -41.74 -15.23
CA LYS A 254 25.84 -41.55 -15.65
C LYS A 254 26.83 -42.14 -14.65
N LYS A 255 26.60 -41.94 -13.36
CA LYS A 255 27.41 -42.55 -12.30
C LYS A 255 27.39 -44.07 -12.36
N ASP A 256 26.21 -44.68 -12.48
CA ASP A 256 26.04 -46.13 -12.63
C ASP A 256 26.76 -46.65 -13.89
N GLN A 257 26.75 -45.89 -14.99
CA GLN A 257 27.51 -46.22 -16.21
C GLN A 257 29.03 -46.17 -15.97
N THR A 258 29.52 -45.12 -15.30
CA THR A 258 30.92 -44.99 -14.93
C THR A 258 31.37 -46.15 -14.04
N GLU A 259 30.59 -46.50 -13.01
CA GLU A 259 30.90 -47.63 -12.11
C GLU A 259 30.87 -48.98 -12.84
N ARG A 260 29.99 -49.17 -13.84
CA ARG A 260 29.99 -50.37 -14.68
C ARG A 260 31.21 -50.44 -15.59
N LEU A 261 31.58 -49.33 -16.22
CA LEU A 261 32.77 -49.26 -17.07
C LEU A 261 34.04 -49.47 -16.25
N GLN A 262 34.11 -48.90 -15.05
CA GLN A 262 35.24 -49.12 -14.14
C GLN A 262 35.39 -50.60 -13.79
N ARG A 263 34.29 -51.29 -13.42
CA ARG A 263 34.31 -52.74 -13.18
C ARG A 263 34.82 -53.53 -14.39
N LYS A 264 34.38 -53.19 -15.60
CA LYS A 264 34.87 -53.84 -16.83
C LYS A 264 36.37 -53.59 -17.06
N ILE A 265 36.85 -52.37 -16.82
CA ILE A 265 38.28 -52.06 -16.91
C ILE A 265 39.07 -52.89 -15.88
N ASP A 266 38.57 -53.00 -14.65
CA ASP A 266 39.23 -53.79 -13.61
C ASP A 266 39.24 -55.30 -13.95
N GLU A 267 38.15 -55.82 -14.52
CA GLU A 267 38.05 -57.20 -15.02
C GLU A 267 39.04 -57.47 -16.17
N GLU A 268 39.09 -56.59 -17.17
CA GLU A 268 40.05 -56.68 -18.29
C GLU A 268 41.49 -56.57 -17.81
N ASN A 269 41.79 -55.66 -16.88
CA ASN A 269 43.12 -55.53 -16.28
C ASN A 269 43.53 -56.82 -15.55
N ARG A 270 42.60 -57.45 -14.82
CA ARG A 270 42.85 -58.72 -14.15
C ARG A 270 43.11 -59.84 -15.15
N ALA A 271 42.24 -60.00 -16.16
CA ALA A 271 42.42 -61.01 -17.20
C ALA A 271 43.75 -60.80 -17.95
N HIS A 272 44.11 -59.56 -18.26
CA HIS A 272 45.38 -59.21 -18.87
C HIS A 272 46.58 -59.59 -17.99
N GLN A 273 46.52 -59.32 -16.69
CA GLN A 273 47.55 -59.74 -15.73
C GLN A 273 47.68 -61.27 -15.64
N GLU A 274 46.56 -62.00 -15.64
CA GLU A 274 46.55 -63.47 -15.65
C GLU A 274 47.16 -64.03 -16.96
N ILE A 275 46.83 -63.44 -18.12
CA ILE A 275 47.41 -63.80 -19.42
C ILE A 275 48.92 -63.51 -19.44
N ILE A 276 49.36 -62.34 -18.98
CA ILE A 276 50.80 -62.01 -18.88
C ILE A 276 51.51 -63.02 -18.00
N SER A 277 50.94 -63.35 -16.83
CA SER A 277 51.53 -64.29 -15.89
C SER A 277 51.64 -65.69 -16.50
N PHE A 278 50.60 -66.15 -17.21
CA PHE A 278 50.61 -67.41 -17.95
C PHE A 278 51.69 -67.42 -19.05
N LEU A 279 51.77 -66.37 -19.87
CA LEU A 279 52.75 -66.26 -20.95
C LEU A 279 54.18 -66.22 -20.40
N HIS A 280 54.45 -65.48 -19.33
CA HIS A 280 55.76 -65.48 -18.66
C HIS A 280 56.12 -66.86 -18.10
N SER A 281 55.16 -67.54 -17.44
CA SER A 281 55.37 -68.88 -16.90
C SER A 281 55.66 -69.89 -18.02
N HIS A 282 54.89 -69.88 -19.09
CA HIS A 282 55.07 -70.78 -20.23
C HIS A 282 56.37 -70.49 -20.99
N LYS A 283 56.72 -69.21 -21.19
CA LYS A 283 58.03 -68.82 -21.74
C LYS A 283 59.16 -69.37 -20.89
N SER A 284 59.11 -69.20 -19.57
CA SER A 284 60.13 -69.75 -18.66
C SER A 284 60.21 -71.28 -18.75
N GLU A 285 59.09 -71.98 -18.93
CA GLU A 285 59.07 -73.44 -19.12
C GLU A 285 59.72 -73.84 -20.46
N LEU A 286 59.43 -73.11 -21.54
CA LEU A 286 60.04 -73.32 -22.86
C LEU A 286 61.54 -73.03 -22.84
N ASP A 287 61.95 -71.94 -22.20
CA ASP A 287 63.36 -71.58 -22.02
C ASP A 287 64.11 -72.72 -21.28
N LYS A 288 63.54 -73.26 -20.20
CA LYS A 288 64.10 -74.44 -19.49
C LYS A 288 64.19 -75.68 -20.38
N LYS A 289 63.16 -75.96 -21.19
CA LYS A 289 63.19 -77.09 -22.15
C LYS A 289 64.25 -76.87 -23.21
N LEU A 290 64.40 -75.64 -23.70
CA LEU A 290 65.41 -75.28 -24.70
C LEU A 290 66.81 -75.41 -24.12
N GLU A 291 67.05 -74.95 -22.89
CA GLU A 291 68.30 -75.16 -22.15
C GLU A 291 68.61 -76.67 -22.00
N PHE A 292 67.65 -77.46 -21.52
CA PHE A 292 67.80 -78.92 -21.39
C PHE A 292 68.14 -79.60 -22.73
N TRP A 293 67.43 -79.28 -23.81
CA TRP A 293 67.69 -79.90 -25.11
C TRP A 293 69.01 -79.42 -25.73
N SER A 294 69.41 -78.17 -25.50
CA SER A 294 70.69 -77.65 -25.96
C SER A 294 71.85 -78.32 -25.23
N GLU A 295 71.74 -78.47 -23.90
CA GLU A 295 72.72 -79.19 -23.09
C GLU A 295 72.81 -80.66 -23.51
N LYS A 296 71.66 -81.34 -23.66
CA LYS A 296 71.62 -82.72 -24.16
C LYS A 296 72.23 -82.84 -25.56
N TYR A 297 71.90 -81.94 -26.47
CA TYR A 297 72.45 -81.94 -27.82
C TYR A 297 73.98 -81.81 -27.80
N GLU A 298 74.55 -80.89 -27.02
CA GLU A 298 76.00 -80.76 -26.90
C GLU A 298 76.62 -82.02 -26.27
N VAL A 299 76.02 -82.60 -25.22
CA VAL A 299 76.48 -83.86 -24.61
C VAL A 299 76.46 -85.02 -25.61
N ASP A 300 75.35 -85.21 -26.32
CA ASP A 300 75.18 -86.30 -27.30
C ASP A 300 76.11 -86.10 -28.50
N LYS A 301 76.29 -84.86 -28.96
CA LYS A 301 77.22 -84.49 -30.03
C LYS A 301 78.67 -84.75 -29.61
N GLU A 302 79.07 -84.39 -28.39
CA GLU A 302 80.38 -84.73 -27.83
C GLU A 302 80.57 -86.25 -27.73
N ALA A 303 79.55 -86.99 -27.28
CA ALA A 303 79.58 -88.44 -27.20
C ALA A 303 79.75 -89.08 -28.59
N LYS A 304 78.99 -88.63 -29.59
CA LYS A 304 79.11 -89.10 -30.98
C LYS A 304 80.41 -88.70 -31.63
N GLN A 305 80.96 -87.53 -31.32
CA GLN A 305 82.28 -87.12 -31.75
C GLN A 305 83.36 -88.06 -31.16
N LYS A 306 83.27 -88.39 -29.87
CA LYS A 306 84.14 -89.38 -29.22
C LYS A 306 84.03 -90.77 -29.86
N GLU A 307 82.82 -91.25 -30.14
CA GLU A 307 82.60 -92.52 -30.87
C GLU A 307 83.23 -92.47 -32.28
N LEU A 308 83.05 -91.36 -33.00
CA LEU A 308 83.60 -91.21 -34.35
C LEU A 308 85.13 -91.15 -34.33
N ASP A 309 85.72 -90.51 -33.33
CA ASP A 309 87.17 -90.43 -33.16
C ASP A 309 87.76 -91.80 -32.78
N THR A 310 87.10 -92.57 -31.90
CA THR A 310 87.50 -93.95 -31.59
C THR A 310 87.38 -94.90 -32.79
N LEU A 311 86.31 -94.80 -33.58
CA LEU A 311 86.15 -95.53 -34.84
C LEU A 311 87.22 -95.16 -35.87
N LYS A 312 87.52 -93.86 -36.03
CA LYS A 312 88.64 -93.41 -36.87
C LYS A 312 89.97 -93.99 -36.40
N GLN A 313 90.20 -94.03 -35.10
CA GLN A 313 91.40 -94.62 -34.51
C GLN A 313 91.50 -96.13 -34.78
N THR A 314 90.37 -96.84 -34.72
CA THR A 314 90.31 -98.28 -35.00
C THR A 314 90.51 -98.55 -36.50
N LYS A 315 89.85 -97.79 -37.37
CA LYS A 315 90.07 -97.84 -38.81
C LYS A 315 91.52 -97.56 -39.19
N ALA A 316 92.17 -96.59 -38.54
CA ALA A 316 93.59 -96.30 -38.76
C ALA A 316 94.46 -97.50 -38.39
N LYS A 317 94.21 -98.14 -37.23
CA LYS A 317 94.91 -99.37 -36.82
C LYS A 317 94.67 -100.54 -37.78
N ASP A 318 93.44 -100.71 -38.25
CA ASP A 318 93.12 -101.78 -39.20
C ASP A 318 93.72 -101.52 -40.59
N LEU A 319 93.78 -100.25 -41.02
CA LEU A 319 94.48 -99.86 -42.25
C LEU A 319 95.97 -100.14 -42.15
N GLU A 320 96.58 -99.87 -41.00
CA GLU A 320 97.99 -100.17 -40.71
C GLU A 320 98.27 -101.67 -40.81
N LYS A 321 97.43 -102.51 -40.17
CA LYS A 321 97.49 -103.98 -40.33
C LYS A 321 97.32 -104.43 -41.79
N LEU A 322 96.40 -103.81 -42.53
CA LEU A 322 96.18 -104.14 -43.94
C LEU A 322 97.40 -103.77 -44.80
N GLN A 323 98.05 -102.65 -44.52
CA GLN A 323 99.28 -102.23 -45.19
C GLN A 323 100.44 -103.19 -44.88
N GLU A 324 100.55 -103.69 -43.64
CA GLU A 324 101.50 -104.74 -43.27
C GLU A 324 101.24 -106.04 -44.06
N LEU A 325 99.99 -106.52 -44.10
CA LEU A 325 99.64 -107.71 -44.90
C LEU A 325 99.90 -107.51 -46.40
N THR A 326 99.63 -106.30 -46.93
CA THR A 326 99.86 -106.00 -48.35
C THR A 326 101.34 -106.02 -48.70
N LYS A 327 102.21 -105.56 -47.81
CA LYS A 327 103.67 -105.72 -47.97
C LYS A 327 104.07 -107.19 -47.99
N LEU A 328 103.53 -107.98 -47.06
CA LEU A 328 103.79 -109.43 -47.00
C LEU A 328 103.35 -110.14 -48.29
N TYR A 329 102.17 -109.80 -48.82
CA TYR A 329 101.70 -110.34 -50.10
C TYR A 329 102.60 -109.97 -51.28
N LYS A 330 103.11 -108.72 -51.35
CA LYS A 330 104.06 -108.31 -52.38
C LYS A 330 105.39 -109.06 -52.30
N GLU A 331 105.88 -109.35 -51.09
CA GLU A 331 107.07 -110.17 -50.90
C GLU A 331 106.86 -111.61 -51.41
N TYR A 332 105.71 -112.22 -51.13
CA TYR A 332 105.38 -113.55 -51.67
C TYR A 332 105.17 -113.56 -53.19
N GLU A 333 104.59 -112.50 -53.76
CA GLU A 333 104.36 -112.40 -55.21
C GLU A 333 105.67 -112.25 -56.00
N MET A 334 106.66 -111.55 -55.44
CA MET A 334 107.99 -111.40 -56.04
C MET A 334 108.71 -112.76 -56.17
N ILE A 335 108.58 -113.63 -55.17
CA ILE A 335 109.15 -114.99 -55.17
C ILE A 335 108.51 -115.87 -56.26
N VAL A 336 107.20 -115.73 -56.50
CA VAL A 336 106.48 -116.53 -57.51
C VAL A 336 106.79 -116.07 -58.95
N VAL A 337 107.07 -114.78 -59.15
CA VAL A 337 107.44 -114.23 -60.47
C VAL A 337 108.85 -114.65 -60.88
N GLU A 338 109.77 -114.80 -59.93
CA GLU A 338 111.13 -115.29 -60.21
C GLU A 338 111.16 -116.76 -60.69
N ASP A 339 110.37 -117.66 -60.09
CA ASP A 339 110.29 -119.08 -60.53
C ASP A 339 109.68 -119.23 -61.94
N ARG A 340 108.86 -118.25 -62.36
CA ARG A 340 108.16 -118.26 -63.65
C ARG A 340 109.06 -117.80 -64.81
N ILE A 341 110.04 -116.93 -64.56
CA ILE A 341 110.97 -116.43 -65.59
C ILE A 341 112.07 -117.47 -65.89
N GLU A 342 112.49 -118.28 -64.92
CA GLU A 342 113.49 -119.33 -65.14
C GLU A 342 112.97 -120.49 -66.00
N LYS A 343 111.70 -120.88 -65.84
CA LYS A 343 111.07 -121.94 -66.65
C LYS A 343 110.88 -121.56 -68.13
N GLU A 344 110.74 -120.28 -68.46
CA GLU A 344 110.53 -119.83 -69.85
C GLU A 344 111.85 -119.72 -70.65
N LYS A 345 112.98 -119.42 -69.99
CA LYS A 345 114.31 -119.39 -70.63
C LYS A 345 114.79 -120.78 -71.07
N ALA A 346 114.37 -121.85 -70.41
CA ALA A 346 114.77 -123.22 -70.74
C ALA A 346 114.12 -123.75 -72.04
N ARG A 347 112.89 -123.32 -72.38
CA ARG A 347 112.19 -123.76 -73.61
C ARG A 347 112.77 -123.15 -74.89
N ARG A 348 113.19 -121.88 -74.87
CA ARG A 348 113.69 -121.17 -76.07
C ARG A 348 115.05 -121.65 -76.57
N LYS A 349 115.84 -122.37 -75.76
CA LYS A 349 117.13 -122.95 -76.20
C LYS A 349 116.98 -124.23 -77.03
N LEU A 350 115.92 -125.02 -76.82
CA LEU A 350 115.71 -126.30 -77.50
C LEU A 350 115.11 -126.15 -78.92
N ASP A 351 114.36 -125.07 -79.17
CA ASP A 351 113.68 -124.87 -80.48
C ASP A 351 114.61 -124.32 -81.58
N LEU A 352 115.74 -123.68 -81.23
CA LEU A 352 116.71 -123.15 -82.21
C LEU A 352 117.68 -124.22 -82.74
N GLU A 353 118.06 -125.20 -81.92
CA GLU A 353 118.95 -126.31 -82.33
C GLU A 353 118.27 -127.30 -83.29
N SER A 354 116.92 -127.34 -83.34
CA SER A 354 116.16 -128.17 -84.29
C SER A 354 116.03 -127.56 -85.70
N ILE A 355 116.34 -126.27 -85.89
CA ILE A 355 116.19 -125.57 -87.19
C ILE A 355 117.51 -125.60 -87.98
N GLU A 356 118.67 -125.67 -87.32
CA GLU A 356 119.99 -125.77 -87.96
C GLU A 356 120.27 -127.14 -88.62
N LEU A 357 119.49 -128.19 -88.28
CA LEU A 357 119.67 -129.56 -88.80
C LEU A 357 118.78 -129.91 -90.02
N LYS A 358 117.94 -128.97 -90.51
CA LYS A 358 117.02 -129.17 -91.66
C LYS A 358 117.34 -128.31 -92.90
N ALA A 359 118.46 -127.60 -92.93
CA ALA A 359 118.96 -126.85 -94.10
C ALA A 359 120.28 -127.40 -94.68
N ALA A 360 120.48 -128.71 -94.60
CA ALA A 360 121.40 -129.46 -95.46
C ALA A 360 120.59 -130.45 -96.32
N ILE A 361 120.77 -130.33 -97.65
CA ILE A 361 120.05 -130.95 -98.78
C ILE A 361 118.80 -130.13 -99.18
N LYS A 362 118.87 -129.28 -100.21
CA LYS A 362 119.56 -129.41 -101.51
C LYS A 362 120.40 -128.20 -101.88
#